data_AF-A0A1G9TE74-F1
#
_entry.id   AF-A0A1G9TE74-F1
#
_cell.length_a   1.000
_cell.length_b   1.000
_cell.length_c   1.000
_cell.angle_alpha   90.00
_cell.angle_beta   90.00
_cell.angle_gamma   90.00
#
_symmetry.space_group_name_H-M   'P 1'
#
loop_
_entity.id
_entity.type
_entity.pdbx_description
1 polymer ?
#
loop_
_entity_poly.entity_id
_entity_poly.type
_entity_poly.pdbx_seq_one_letter_code
_entity_poly.pdbx_strand_id
1 'polypeptide(L)'
;MEECVKTTYVEVIETKQVGEGMRVCIDFVDSLQEEEGLYIGNTGHGYLKVLSENRQSDGYPPRPFRINCGGFHQYLYQEKESQYLQEIKPGESLTVSSPQGDRSISVGRVKIERRPFIRVSCQGDEGIVSATLQSSTSVYVQEAEKGAVSVLDLKKGDRIAGRMDKPGRHLGKKIDEFIEER
;
A
#
# COMPACT_ATOMS: atom_id res chain seq x y z
N MET A 1 -4.22 -16.42 19.70
CA MET A 1 -2.98 -16.21 18.91
C MET A 1 -3.43 -16.18 17.48
N GLU A 2 -3.63 -14.99 16.91
CA GLU A 2 -3.96 -14.85 15.49
C GLU A 2 -2.78 -15.34 14.64
N GLU A 3 -3.09 -16.15 13.63
CA GLU A 3 -2.13 -16.60 12.64
C GLU A 3 -1.49 -15.39 11.96
N CYS A 4 -0.18 -15.21 12.17
CA CYS A 4 0.60 -14.24 11.41
C CYS A 4 0.50 -14.63 9.93
N VAL A 5 -0.26 -13.86 9.15
CA VAL A 5 -0.39 -14.10 7.71
C VAL A 5 1.01 -14.04 7.11
N LYS A 6 1.49 -15.17 6.60
CA LYS A 6 2.81 -15.27 5.98
C LYS A 6 2.87 -14.26 4.83
N THR A 7 3.84 -13.33 4.88
CA THR A 7 4.03 -12.34 3.83
C THR A 7 4.28 -13.05 2.49
N THR A 8 3.42 -12.78 1.52
CA THR A 8 3.57 -13.23 0.14
C THR A 8 4.30 -12.17 -0.68
N TYR A 9 5.05 -12.60 -1.69
CA TYR A 9 5.83 -11.72 -2.55
C TYR A 9 5.41 -11.88 -4.00
N VAL A 10 5.37 -10.76 -4.73
CA VAL A 10 5.05 -10.67 -6.15
C VAL A 10 6.22 -10.04 -6.91
N GLU A 11 6.44 -10.45 -8.15
CA GLU A 11 7.60 -10.00 -8.94
C GLU A 11 7.28 -8.71 -9.69
N VAL A 12 8.09 -7.66 -9.51
CA VAL A 12 7.99 -6.42 -10.28
C VAL A 12 8.25 -6.71 -11.76
N ILE A 13 7.28 -6.40 -12.63
CA ILE A 13 7.41 -6.55 -14.08
C ILE A 13 7.62 -5.22 -14.80
N GLU A 14 7.11 -4.12 -14.24
CA GLU A 14 7.24 -2.77 -14.80
C GLU A 14 7.13 -1.72 -13.70
N THR A 15 7.95 -0.67 -13.81
CA THR A 15 7.72 0.61 -13.13
C THR A 15 7.61 1.72 -14.17
N LYS A 16 6.59 2.58 -14.04
CA LYS A 16 6.27 3.60 -15.04
C LYS A 16 5.86 4.92 -14.40
N GLN A 17 6.49 6.02 -14.80
CA GLN A 17 6.04 7.36 -14.40
C GLN A 17 4.69 7.67 -15.04
N VAL A 18 3.71 8.13 -14.24
CA VAL A 18 2.33 8.38 -14.69
C VAL A 18 1.86 9.82 -14.49
N GLY A 19 2.79 10.73 -14.18
CA GLY A 19 2.51 12.16 -14.05
C GLY A 19 2.01 12.56 -12.66
N GLU A 20 1.35 13.70 -12.55
CA GLU A 20 0.87 14.26 -11.29
C GLU A 20 -0.60 13.91 -11.03
N GLY A 21 -0.94 13.63 -9.77
CA GLY A 21 -2.32 13.39 -9.36
C GLY A 21 -2.53 13.65 -7.86
N MET A 22 -3.72 13.36 -7.35
CA MET A 22 -4.02 13.44 -5.91
C MET A 22 -3.48 12.22 -5.17
N ARG A 23 -2.54 12.45 -4.25
CA ARG A 23 -1.98 11.44 -3.34
C ARG A 23 -2.63 11.52 -1.98
N VAL A 24 -3.03 10.36 -1.47
CA VAL A 24 -3.50 10.18 -0.10
C VAL A 24 -2.33 9.76 0.78
N CYS A 25 -2.14 10.46 1.90
CA CYS A 25 -1.32 10.03 3.03
C CYS A 25 -2.20 9.86 4.25
N ILE A 26 -1.89 8.85 5.05
CA ILE A 26 -2.56 8.60 6.31
C ILE A 26 -1.55 8.86 7.44
N ASP A 27 -1.92 9.77 8.33
CA ASP A 27 -1.23 10.03 9.58
C ASP A 27 -2.03 9.39 10.73
N PHE A 28 -1.37 8.57 11.51
CA PHE A 28 -1.91 7.88 12.65
C PHE A 28 -1.71 8.66 13.95
N VAL A 29 -2.48 8.30 14.99
CA VAL A 29 -2.38 8.93 16.31
C VAL A 29 -1.21 8.42 17.16
N ASP A 30 -0.57 7.34 16.75
CA ASP A 30 0.56 6.70 17.43
C ASP A 30 1.70 6.43 16.43
N SER A 31 2.89 6.13 16.96
CA SER A 31 4.05 5.75 16.19
C SER A 31 3.88 4.37 15.53
N LEU A 32 4.32 4.27 14.29
CA LEU A 32 4.48 3.04 13.53
C LEU A 32 5.93 2.58 13.63
N GLN A 33 6.12 1.28 13.75
CA GLN A 33 7.40 0.64 13.52
C GLN A 33 7.76 0.72 12.03
N GLU A 34 9.04 0.55 11.75
CA GLU A 34 9.57 0.57 10.40
C GLU A 34 8.85 -0.41 9.46
N GLU A 35 8.65 -1.64 9.91
CA GLU A 35 8.10 -2.73 9.10
C GLU A 35 6.57 -2.76 9.03
N GLU A 36 5.92 -1.84 9.76
CA GLU A 36 4.48 -1.63 9.68
C GLU A 36 4.11 -0.94 8.38
N GLY A 37 3.04 -1.41 7.76
CA GLY A 37 2.57 -0.89 6.49
C GLY A 37 1.12 -1.22 6.19
N LEU A 38 0.64 -0.68 5.08
CA LEU A 38 -0.71 -0.90 4.55
C LEU A 38 -0.63 -1.55 3.17
N TYR A 39 -1.61 -2.39 2.86
CA TYR A 39 -1.73 -3.04 1.56
C TYR A 39 -2.63 -2.21 0.63
N ILE A 40 -2.06 -1.71 -0.46
CA ILE A 40 -2.71 -0.74 -1.36
C ILE A 40 -2.64 -1.20 -2.81
N GLY A 41 -3.75 -1.10 -3.55
CA GLY A 41 -3.88 -1.63 -4.91
C GLY A 41 -4.72 -0.74 -5.82
N ASN A 42 -4.45 -0.75 -7.12
CA ASN A 42 -5.24 -0.03 -8.12
C ASN A 42 -6.61 -0.69 -8.38
N THR A 43 -6.73 -1.99 -8.12
CA THR A 43 -7.92 -2.82 -8.42
C THR A 43 -8.14 -3.84 -7.30
N GLY A 44 -9.27 -4.53 -7.32
CA GLY A 44 -9.55 -5.66 -6.42
C GLY A 44 -8.74 -6.93 -6.69
N HIS A 45 -7.83 -6.93 -7.67
CA HIS A 45 -6.97 -8.09 -7.98
C HIS A 45 -5.81 -8.28 -7.00
N GLY A 46 -5.51 -7.26 -6.19
CA GLY A 46 -4.49 -7.37 -5.17
C GLY A 46 -3.89 -6.03 -4.78
N TYR A 47 -2.94 -6.12 -3.85
CA TYR A 47 -2.40 -4.98 -3.12
C TYR A 47 -0.89 -5.13 -2.92
N LEU A 48 -0.15 -4.02 -2.88
CA LEU A 48 1.26 -3.96 -2.54
C LEU A 48 1.43 -3.34 -1.15
N LYS A 49 2.37 -3.84 -0.34
CA LYS A 49 2.62 -3.33 1.01
C LYS A 49 3.46 -2.05 0.96
N VAL A 50 2.87 -0.93 1.33
CA VAL A 50 3.53 0.37 1.51
C VAL A 50 3.88 0.57 2.97
N LEU A 51 5.16 0.78 3.26
CA LEU A 51 5.70 0.87 4.61
C LEU A 51 5.53 2.27 5.22
N SER A 52 5.65 2.33 6.55
CA SER A 52 5.75 3.58 7.29
C SER A 52 6.93 4.42 6.82
N GLU A 53 6.74 5.74 6.87
CA GLU A 53 7.81 6.74 6.68
C GLU A 53 8.70 6.85 7.93
N ASN A 54 8.76 5.80 8.76
CA ASN A 54 9.61 5.77 9.95
C ASN A 54 11.08 5.47 9.61
N ARG A 55 11.61 6.06 8.55
CA ARG A 55 13.00 5.87 8.11
C ARG A 55 13.57 7.16 7.59
N GLN A 56 14.87 7.32 7.71
CA GLN A 56 15.56 8.43 7.09
C GLN A 56 15.59 8.21 5.58
N SER A 57 15.20 9.24 4.83
CA SER A 57 15.27 9.24 3.36
C SER A 57 15.92 10.53 2.88
N ASP A 58 16.45 10.51 1.67
CA ASP A 58 17.14 11.67 1.10
C ASP A 58 16.21 12.89 1.09
N GLY A 59 16.58 13.91 1.86
CA GLY A 59 15.86 15.17 1.99
C GLY A 59 14.72 15.18 3.01
N TYR A 60 14.45 14.09 3.75
CA TYR A 60 13.36 14.04 4.73
C TYR A 60 13.73 13.33 6.04
N PRO A 61 13.44 13.93 7.21
CA PRO A 61 13.50 13.22 8.48
C PRO A 61 12.37 12.17 8.58
N PRO A 62 12.54 11.11 9.39
CA PRO A 62 11.49 10.13 9.65
C PRO A 62 10.20 10.78 10.14
N ARG A 63 9.07 10.23 9.71
CA ARG A 63 7.73 10.56 10.19
C ARG A 63 7.07 9.27 10.68
N PRO A 64 7.33 8.85 11.93
CA PRO A 64 6.91 7.54 12.42
C PRO A 64 5.40 7.34 12.43
N PHE A 65 4.60 8.39 12.34
CA PHE A 65 3.14 8.32 12.34
C PHE A 65 2.53 8.25 10.92
N ARG A 66 3.34 8.24 9.84
CA ARG A 66 2.85 8.45 8.47
C ARG A 66 3.06 7.23 7.58
N ILE A 67 2.08 6.96 6.71
CA ILE A 67 2.24 6.13 5.51
C ILE A 67 1.88 6.97 4.27
N ASN A 68 2.78 6.99 3.29
CA ASN A 68 2.58 7.63 1.99
C ASN A 68 1.80 6.70 1.04
N CYS A 69 0.52 6.49 1.32
CA CYS A 69 -0.32 5.44 0.76
C CYS A 69 -0.28 5.31 -0.77
N GLY A 70 -0.96 6.19 -1.52
CA GLY A 70 -1.10 6.00 -2.96
C GLY A 70 -2.02 7.02 -3.62
N GLY A 71 -2.40 6.75 -4.87
CA GLY A 71 -3.35 7.54 -5.64
C GLY A 71 -4.76 7.51 -5.04
N PHE A 72 -5.48 8.63 -5.18
CA PHE A 72 -6.84 8.84 -4.66
C PHE A 72 -7.85 7.74 -5.00
N HIS A 73 -7.70 7.09 -6.17
CA HIS A 73 -8.60 6.04 -6.67
C HIS A 73 -8.32 4.65 -6.11
N GLN A 74 -7.19 4.46 -5.41
CA GLN A 74 -6.74 3.13 -5.03
C GLN A 74 -7.52 2.56 -3.85
N TYR A 75 -7.58 1.24 -3.78
CA TYR A 75 -8.12 0.51 -2.65
C TYR A 75 -7.07 0.31 -1.56
N LEU A 76 -7.52 0.36 -0.32
CA LEU A 76 -6.84 -0.09 0.88
C LEU A 76 -7.47 -1.41 1.33
N TYR A 77 -6.66 -2.44 1.50
CA TYR A 77 -7.09 -3.69 2.12
C TYR A 77 -7.14 -3.55 3.64
N GLN A 78 -8.26 -3.94 4.25
CA GLN A 78 -8.51 -3.92 5.68
C GLN A 78 -9.16 -5.24 6.07
N GLU A 79 -8.34 -6.19 6.51
CA GLU A 79 -8.78 -7.55 6.82
C GLU A 79 -9.62 -8.11 5.66
N LYS A 80 -10.82 -8.63 5.86
CA LYS A 80 -11.57 -9.27 4.75
C LYS A 80 -12.26 -8.27 3.82
N GLU A 81 -12.00 -6.97 3.94
CA GLU A 81 -12.66 -5.89 3.20
C GLU A 81 -11.65 -4.98 2.48
N SER A 82 -12.17 -4.20 1.54
CA SER A 82 -11.41 -3.18 0.80
C SER A 82 -12.19 -1.87 0.80
N GLN A 83 -11.49 -0.76 1.02
CA GLN A 83 -12.08 0.59 1.05
C GLN A 83 -11.31 1.49 0.10
N TYR A 84 -11.96 2.48 -0.51
CA TYR A 84 -11.21 3.45 -1.31
C TYR A 84 -10.38 4.36 -0.39
N LEU A 85 -9.13 4.66 -0.78
CA LEU A 85 -8.27 5.56 0.00
C LEU A 85 -8.90 6.93 0.24
N GLN A 86 -9.73 7.42 -0.69
CA GLN A 86 -10.42 8.71 -0.55
C GLN A 86 -11.53 8.71 0.51
N GLU A 87 -12.03 7.54 0.90
CA GLU A 87 -13.16 7.42 1.84
C GLU A 87 -12.71 7.44 3.29
N ILE A 88 -11.42 7.19 3.55
CA ILE A 88 -10.84 7.13 4.89
C ILE A 88 -10.95 8.49 5.59
N LYS A 89 -11.47 8.48 6.82
CA LYS A 89 -11.62 9.68 7.65
C LYS A 89 -10.79 9.62 8.93
N PRO A 90 -10.38 10.78 9.47
CA PRO A 90 -9.89 10.87 10.83
C PRO A 90 -10.88 10.25 11.83
N GLY A 91 -10.34 9.56 12.85
CA GLY A 91 -11.12 8.85 13.87
C GLY A 91 -11.44 7.40 13.52
N GLU A 92 -11.26 6.98 12.26
CA GLU A 92 -11.35 5.56 11.88
C GLU A 92 -10.15 4.77 12.43
N SER A 93 -10.34 3.47 12.64
CA SER A 93 -9.26 2.55 13.03
C SER A 93 -8.87 1.71 11.83
N LEU A 94 -7.58 1.65 11.52
CA LEU A 94 -7.06 0.81 10.45
C LEU A 94 -6.11 -0.23 11.04
N THR A 95 -6.13 -1.41 10.45
CA THR A 95 -5.18 -2.49 10.71
C THR A 95 -3.91 -2.24 9.90
N VAL A 96 -2.79 -2.03 10.59
CA VAL A 96 -1.44 -1.98 10.03
C VAL A 96 -0.78 -3.35 10.19
N SER A 97 -0.04 -3.77 9.16
CA SER A 97 0.54 -5.12 9.11
C SER A 97 2.06 -5.09 9.22
N SER A 98 2.62 -6.01 10.00
CA SER A 98 4.06 -6.20 10.18
C SER A 98 4.42 -7.70 10.21
N PRO A 99 5.71 -8.07 10.04
CA PRO A 99 6.16 -9.45 10.24
C PRO A 99 5.89 -10.00 11.67
N GLN A 100 5.70 -9.12 12.65
CA GLN A 100 5.42 -9.48 14.05
C GLN A 100 3.92 -9.65 14.33
N GLY A 101 3.07 -9.31 13.36
CA GLY A 101 1.62 -9.37 13.46
C GLY A 101 0.96 -8.07 13.02
N ASP A 102 -0.37 -8.13 12.99
CA ASP A 102 -1.22 -7.00 12.63
C ASP A 102 -1.74 -6.32 13.90
N ARG A 103 -1.89 -4.99 13.88
CA ARG A 103 -2.56 -4.25 14.96
C ARG A 103 -3.40 -3.11 14.43
N SER A 104 -4.44 -2.77 15.18
CA SER A 104 -5.30 -1.63 14.90
C SER A 104 -4.73 -0.32 15.47
N ILE A 105 -4.81 0.75 14.70
CA ILE A 105 -4.38 2.09 15.09
C ILE A 105 -5.31 3.15 14.49
N SER A 106 -5.67 4.17 15.28
CA SER A 106 -6.58 5.22 14.84
C SER A 106 -5.91 6.23 13.90
N VAL A 107 -6.65 6.66 12.90
CA VAL A 107 -6.26 7.71 11.96
C VAL A 107 -6.41 9.07 12.62
N GLY A 108 -5.31 9.83 12.71
CA GLY A 108 -5.32 11.20 13.21
C GLY A 108 -5.61 12.23 12.11
N ARG A 109 -5.05 12.03 10.91
CA ARG A 109 -5.26 12.93 9.77
C ARG A 109 -5.12 12.19 8.45
N VAL A 110 -5.98 12.52 7.49
CA VAL A 110 -5.81 12.14 6.08
C VAL A 110 -5.38 13.38 5.30
N LYS A 111 -4.23 13.32 4.63
CA LYS A 111 -3.69 14.42 3.83
C LYS A 111 -3.77 14.07 2.35
N ILE A 112 -4.54 14.88 1.60
CA ILE A 112 -4.68 14.75 0.15
C ILE A 112 -3.97 15.93 -0.51
N GLU A 113 -2.97 15.67 -1.34
CA GLU A 113 -2.21 16.71 -2.06
C GLU A 113 -1.73 16.22 -3.43
N ARG A 114 -1.42 17.16 -4.33
CA ARG A 114 -0.90 16.82 -5.66
C ARG A 114 0.58 16.43 -5.62
N ARG A 115 0.92 15.30 -6.25
CA ARG A 115 2.30 14.76 -6.31
C ARG A 115 2.55 13.97 -7.60
N PRO A 116 3.82 13.90 -8.07
CA PRO A 116 4.21 12.98 -9.13
C PRO A 116 4.09 11.53 -8.68
N PHE A 117 3.73 10.64 -9.61
CA PHE A 117 3.46 9.23 -9.36
C PHE A 117 4.28 8.30 -10.25
N ILE A 118 4.60 7.15 -9.67
CA ILE A 118 5.11 5.97 -10.34
C ILE A 118 4.10 4.83 -10.16
N ARG A 119 3.68 4.20 -11.25
CA ARG A 119 2.92 2.95 -11.22
C ARG A 119 3.89 1.79 -11.15
N VAL A 120 3.68 0.91 -10.16
CA VAL A 120 4.41 -0.34 -9.99
C VAL A 120 3.45 -1.47 -10.35
N SER A 121 3.80 -2.27 -11.35
CA SER A 121 3.05 -3.45 -11.78
C SER A 121 3.86 -4.70 -11.45
N CYS A 122 3.22 -5.69 -10.84
CA CYS A 122 3.83 -6.94 -10.43
C CYS A 122 3.02 -8.14 -10.92
N GLN A 123 3.73 -9.22 -11.25
CA GLN A 123 3.15 -10.53 -11.52
C GLN A 123 3.03 -11.29 -10.20
N GLY A 124 1.81 -11.69 -9.85
CA GLY A 124 1.52 -12.69 -8.83
C GLY A 124 0.92 -13.96 -9.44
N ASP A 125 0.67 -14.96 -8.60
CA ASP A 125 0.19 -16.28 -9.05
C ASP A 125 -1.21 -16.24 -9.68
N GLU A 126 -2.06 -15.31 -9.24
CA GLU A 126 -3.44 -15.15 -9.73
C GLU A 126 -3.61 -14.04 -10.78
N GLY A 127 -2.52 -13.38 -11.20
CA GLY A 127 -2.55 -12.32 -12.20
C GLY A 127 -1.69 -11.11 -11.86
N ILE A 128 -1.99 -9.98 -12.52
CA ILE A 128 -1.26 -8.73 -12.31
C ILE A 128 -1.84 -7.97 -11.13
N VAL A 129 -0.99 -7.56 -10.21
CA VAL A 129 -1.28 -6.57 -9.17
C VAL A 129 -0.53 -5.30 -9.47
N SER A 130 -1.12 -4.14 -9.15
CA SER A 130 -0.42 -2.87 -9.33
C SER A 130 -0.82 -1.82 -8.29
N ALA A 131 0.08 -0.89 -8.02
CA ALA A 131 -0.20 0.29 -7.20
C ALA A 131 0.39 1.55 -7.85
N THR A 132 -0.26 2.70 -7.63
CA THR A 132 0.18 4.01 -8.13
C THR A 132 0.72 4.86 -6.97
N LEU A 133 2.03 4.76 -6.74
CA LEU A 133 2.70 5.30 -5.55
C LEU A 133 3.38 6.63 -5.84
N GLN A 134 3.49 7.52 -4.85
CA GLN A 134 4.20 8.79 -5.07
C GLN A 134 5.64 8.49 -5.51
N SER A 135 6.10 9.14 -6.57
CA SER A 135 7.50 9.09 -6.99
C SER A 135 8.33 9.96 -6.05
N SER A 136 8.84 9.36 -4.97
CA SER A 136 9.59 10.04 -3.91
C SER A 136 10.50 9.07 -3.16
N THR A 137 11.64 9.58 -2.69
CA THR A 137 12.60 8.86 -1.84
C THR A 137 11.99 8.45 -0.50
N SER A 138 10.88 9.09 -0.08
CA SER A 138 10.18 8.83 1.18
C SER A 138 9.13 7.71 1.12
N VAL A 139 8.97 7.02 -0.02
CA VAL A 139 8.00 5.93 -0.18
C VAL A 139 8.73 4.61 -0.30
N TYR A 140 8.47 3.70 0.63
CA TYR A 140 9.13 2.41 0.72
C TYR A 140 8.12 1.26 0.62
N VAL A 141 8.57 0.17 0.00
CA VAL A 141 7.89 -1.12 -0.02
C VAL A 141 8.80 -2.18 0.61
N GLN A 142 8.23 -3.31 1.02
CA GLN A 142 8.99 -4.43 1.56
C GLN A 142 9.43 -5.36 0.43
N GLU A 143 10.72 -5.44 0.14
CA GLU A 143 11.37 -6.37 -0.78
C GLU A 143 11.85 -7.62 -0.01
N ALA A 144 11.82 -8.78 -0.67
CA ALA A 144 12.01 -10.09 -0.03
C ALA A 144 13.38 -10.31 0.60
N GLU A 145 14.44 -9.72 0.04
CA GLU A 145 15.83 -9.95 0.43
C GLU A 145 16.45 -8.72 1.08
N LYS A 146 16.06 -7.53 0.61
CA LYS A 146 16.62 -6.24 1.05
C LYS A 146 15.82 -5.60 2.20
N GLY A 147 14.63 -6.11 2.51
CA GLY A 147 13.74 -5.48 3.48
C GLY A 147 13.12 -4.21 2.88
N ALA A 148 13.30 -3.05 3.50
CA ALA A 148 12.70 -1.81 2.98
C ALA A 148 13.47 -1.26 1.77
N VAL A 149 12.80 -1.04 0.63
CA VAL A 149 13.37 -0.44 -0.58
C VAL A 149 12.52 0.73 -1.05
N SER A 150 13.17 1.82 -1.49
CA SER A 150 12.46 2.97 -2.06
C SER A 150 11.77 2.58 -3.37
N VAL A 151 10.58 3.09 -3.62
CA VAL A 151 9.88 2.87 -4.90
C VAL A 151 10.65 3.37 -6.12
N LEU A 152 11.60 4.31 -5.92
CA LEU A 152 12.48 4.82 -6.97
C LEU A 152 13.60 3.85 -7.36
N ASP A 153 13.95 2.94 -6.46
CA ASP A 153 15.04 1.98 -6.64
C ASP A 153 14.56 0.62 -7.16
N LEU A 154 13.24 0.43 -7.27
CA LEU A 154 12.62 -0.80 -7.77
C LEU A 154 12.96 -1.05 -9.24
N LYS A 155 13.31 -2.30 -9.52
CA LYS A 155 13.64 -2.79 -10.86
C LYS A 155 12.82 -4.02 -11.19
N LYS A 156 12.69 -4.29 -12.49
CA LYS A 156 12.10 -5.54 -12.96
C LYS A 156 12.85 -6.74 -12.34
N GLY A 157 12.10 -7.70 -11.81
CA GLY A 157 12.62 -8.89 -11.13
C GLY A 157 12.74 -8.76 -9.61
N ASP A 158 12.67 -7.55 -9.03
CA ASP A 158 12.59 -7.40 -7.57
C ASP A 158 11.29 -8.05 -7.06
N ARG A 159 11.34 -8.70 -5.90
CA ARG A 159 10.18 -9.38 -5.32
C ARG A 159 9.69 -8.60 -4.11
N ILE A 160 8.49 -8.04 -4.19
CA ILE A 160 7.96 -7.16 -3.15
C ILE A 160 6.71 -7.74 -2.50
N ALA A 161 6.50 -7.41 -1.23
CA ALA A 161 5.39 -7.87 -0.44
C ALA A 161 4.08 -7.40 -1.08
N GLY A 162 3.24 -8.37 -1.40
CA GLY A 162 1.96 -8.14 -2.05
C GLY A 162 0.95 -9.20 -1.62
N ARG A 163 -0.32 -8.88 -1.80
CA ARG A 163 -1.44 -9.73 -1.47
C ARG A 163 -2.33 -9.87 -2.70
N MET A 164 -2.50 -11.09 -3.18
CA MET A 164 -3.48 -11.36 -4.24
C MET A 164 -4.90 -11.37 -3.64
N ASP A 165 -5.85 -10.84 -4.38
CA ASP A 165 -7.29 -10.91 -4.05
C ASP A 165 -8.09 -11.13 -5.33
N LYS A 166 -9.36 -11.53 -5.18
CA LYS A 166 -10.24 -11.75 -6.33
C LYS A 166 -11.16 -10.54 -6.51
N PRO A 167 -11.31 -10.00 -7.74
CA PRO A 167 -12.27 -8.95 -8.04
C PRO A 167 -13.71 -9.46 -7.79
N GLY A 168 -14.67 -8.53 -7.73
CA GLY A 168 -16.04 -8.85 -7.34
C GLY A 168 -16.38 -8.36 -5.92
N ARG A 169 -15.98 -7.12 -5.58
CA ARG A 169 -16.38 -6.50 -4.31
C ARG A 169 -17.24 -5.26 -4.57
N HIS A 170 -18.41 -5.17 -3.94
CA HIS A 170 -19.23 -3.96 -3.89
C HIS A 170 -19.27 -3.49 -2.44
N LEU A 171 -18.90 -2.23 -2.18
CA LEU A 171 -18.80 -1.66 -0.82
C LEU A 171 -17.90 -2.51 0.11
N GLY A 172 -16.77 -3.02 -0.39
CA GLY A 172 -15.81 -3.84 0.37
C GLY A 172 -16.21 -5.30 0.58
N LYS A 173 -17.46 -5.68 0.27
CA LYS A 173 -17.98 -7.04 0.43
C LYS A 173 -17.96 -7.82 -0.87
N LYS A 174 -17.57 -9.09 -0.81
CA LYS A 174 -17.55 -9.99 -1.97
C LYS A 174 -18.98 -10.23 -2.48
N ILE A 175 -19.25 -9.89 -3.74
CA ILE A 175 -20.51 -10.13 -4.45
C ILE A 175 -20.19 -10.85 -5.76
N ASP A 176 -21.03 -11.80 -6.14
CA ASP A 176 -20.95 -12.49 -7.43
C ASP A 176 -21.62 -11.61 -8.51
N GLU A 177 -20.97 -10.51 -8.88
CA GLU A 177 -21.38 -9.56 -9.92
C GLU A 177 -20.28 -9.39 -10.98
N PHE A 178 -20.67 -9.03 -12.21
CA PHE A 178 -19.69 -8.74 -13.27
C PHE A 178 -18.99 -7.41 -12.97
N ILE A 179 -17.69 -7.48 -12.69
CA ILE A 179 -16.82 -6.32 -12.45
C ILE A 179 -15.61 -6.44 -13.37
N GLU A 180 -15.29 -5.35 -14.08
CA GLU A 180 -14.09 -5.24 -14.92
C GLU A 180 -13.29 -3.99 -14.54
N GLU A 181 -12.03 -4.17 -14.12
CA GLU A 181 -11.09 -3.10 -13.76
C GLU A 181 -9.80 -3.27 -14.61
N ARG A 182 -9.17 -2.18 -15.08
CA ARG A 182 -8.00 -2.20 -15.99
C ARG A 182 -6.94 -1.16 -15.58
#